data_AF-A0A914SMP1-F1
#
_entry.id   AF-A0A914SMP1-F1
#
_cell.length_a   1.000
_cell.length_b   1.000
_cell.length_c   1.000
_cell.angle_alpha   90.00
_cell.angle_beta   90.00
_cell.angle_gamma   90.00
#
_symmetry.space_group_name_H-M   'P 1'
#
loop_
_entity.id
_entity.type
_entity.pdbx_description
1 polymer ?
#
loop_
_entity_poly.entity_id
_entity_poly.type
_entity_poly.pdbx_seq_one_letter_code
_entity_poly.pdbx_strand_id
1 'polypeptide(L)'
;MSRREKLLHELPFGVDYAKSARARCKYCEMNIPKGELRLSVRYPSHKFMKMQDNWLHERCFWKSVRKDELSEATIYGFEALEWEDQQMLREKIILNEKEIKKDEELNDADVKDIPLVSSGKDLEALKEQTKMLSEIKKELAEFKLKLKELEEIINANDYYVRADEGVFELTEQLADLIVFGVPSKCQKCKEGTLFYDYTEHAYKCEGTDEKACGLSDPNPKRKPLKIPENWVENGFLENRKLPMLKARSYPPGAHVKMDTVTDYPRDRIRRPTRFGKHLEDKD
;
A
#
# COMPACT_ATOMS: atom_id res chain seq x y z
N MET A 1 -1.37 -9.32 -25.90
CA MET A 1 -1.00 -8.14 -25.09
C MET A 1 0.48 -8.17 -24.79
N SER A 2 1.20 -7.10 -25.15
CA SER A 2 2.61 -6.89 -24.83
C SER A 2 2.83 -6.81 -23.31
N ARG A 3 4.06 -7.05 -22.85
CA ARG A 3 4.44 -6.89 -21.43
C ARG A 3 4.16 -5.47 -20.91
N ARG A 4 4.22 -4.48 -21.83
CA ARG A 4 3.92 -3.06 -21.60
C ARG A 4 2.42 -2.82 -21.39
N GLU A 5 1.56 -3.48 -22.15
CA GLU A 5 0.10 -3.39 -22.00
C GLU A 5 -0.41 -4.07 -20.71
N LYS A 6 0.29 -5.09 -20.21
CA LYS A 6 -0.09 -5.78 -18.96
C LYS A 6 0.23 -4.99 -17.67
N LEU A 7 1.11 -3.98 -17.74
CA LEU A 7 1.55 -3.17 -16.60
C LEU A 7 1.03 -1.72 -16.68
N LEU A 8 0.05 -1.47 -17.54
CA LEU A 8 -0.52 -0.15 -17.82
C LEU A 8 -1.29 0.44 -16.63
N HIS A 9 -1.66 -0.41 -15.67
CA HIS A 9 -2.42 -0.05 -14.47
C HIS A 9 -1.56 -0.01 -13.20
N GLU A 10 -0.23 -0.06 -13.32
CA GLU A 10 0.68 -0.07 -12.17
C GLU A 10 0.96 1.35 -11.66
N LEU A 11 0.94 1.53 -10.35
CA LEU A 11 1.21 2.83 -9.72
C LEU A 11 2.69 3.23 -9.88
N PRO A 12 2.99 4.49 -10.27
CA PRO A 12 4.35 4.93 -10.60
C PRO A 12 5.26 5.13 -9.38
N PHE A 13 4.68 5.31 -8.20
CA PHE A 13 5.40 5.48 -6.94
C PHE A 13 5.00 4.38 -5.95
N GLY A 14 5.86 4.15 -4.96
CA GLY A 14 5.60 3.23 -3.87
C GLY A 14 6.13 3.75 -2.55
N VAL A 15 5.58 3.25 -1.46
CA VAL A 15 6.02 3.56 -0.11
C VAL A 15 5.92 2.30 0.75
N ASP A 16 6.87 2.17 1.67
CA ASP A 16 6.96 1.03 2.58
C ASP A 16 7.83 1.39 3.78
N TYR A 17 7.69 0.67 4.89
CA TYR A 17 8.71 0.63 5.93
C TYR A 17 9.77 -0.38 5.53
N ALA A 18 11.05 -0.01 5.62
CA ALA A 18 12.13 -0.87 5.16
C ALA A 18 12.17 -2.22 5.90
N LYS A 19 11.72 -3.30 5.24
CA LYS A 19 11.74 -4.67 5.79
C LYS A 19 13.14 -5.15 6.24
N SER A 20 14.21 -4.63 5.64
CA SER A 20 15.60 -4.88 6.02
C SER A 20 16.52 -3.74 5.62
N ALA A 21 17.71 -3.65 6.23
CA ALA A 21 18.70 -2.61 5.96
C ALA A 21 19.56 -2.83 4.68
N ARG A 22 19.11 -3.72 3.77
CA ARG A 22 19.88 -4.13 2.58
C ARG A 22 19.69 -3.23 1.36
N ALA A 23 18.62 -2.43 1.34
CA ALA A 23 18.32 -1.56 0.21
C ALA A 23 19.24 -0.33 0.23
N ARG A 24 19.84 0.00 -0.92
CA ARG A 24 20.63 1.23 -1.11
C ARG A 24 19.77 2.29 -1.78
N CYS A 25 19.73 3.47 -1.19
CA CYS A 25 19.03 4.63 -1.72
C CYS A 25 19.60 5.00 -3.10
N LYS A 26 18.72 5.15 -4.09
CA LYS A 26 19.12 5.44 -5.48
C LYS A 26 19.64 6.86 -5.72
N TYR A 27 19.54 7.73 -4.72
CA TYR A 27 20.03 9.11 -4.78
C TYR A 27 21.37 9.27 -4.06
N CYS A 28 21.44 8.97 -2.75
CA CYS A 28 22.64 9.17 -1.94
C CYS A 28 23.55 7.94 -1.85
N GLU A 29 23.13 6.79 -2.40
CA GLU A 29 23.88 5.52 -2.43
C GLU A 29 24.15 4.86 -1.06
N MET A 30 23.64 5.44 0.04
CA MET A 30 23.69 4.89 1.39
C MET A 30 22.59 3.85 1.64
N ASN A 31 22.82 2.95 2.60
CA ASN A 31 21.80 1.98 3.03
C ASN A 31 20.61 2.70 3.67
N ILE A 32 19.42 2.15 3.45
CA ILE A 32 18.18 2.56 4.11
C ILE A 32 18.00 1.63 5.32
N PRO A 33 18.07 2.14 6.57
CA PRO A 33 17.91 1.35 7.79
C PRO A 33 16.58 0.57 7.84
N LYS A 34 16.57 -0.57 8.54
CA LYS A 34 15.36 -1.37 8.74
C LYS A 34 14.35 -0.58 9.59
N GLY A 35 13.09 -0.63 9.20
CA GLY A 35 11.98 0.06 9.89
C GLY A 35 11.80 1.51 9.46
N GLU A 36 12.74 2.12 8.74
CA GLU A 36 12.58 3.49 8.25
C GLU A 36 11.61 3.57 7.07
N LEU A 37 10.84 4.66 7.04
CA LEU A 37 10.00 5.03 5.91
C LEU A 37 10.86 5.29 4.67
N ARG A 38 10.50 4.65 3.55
CA ARG A 38 11.16 4.82 2.26
C ARG A 38 10.14 4.94 1.14
N LEU A 39 10.48 5.75 0.15
CA LEU A 39 9.67 5.89 -1.07
C LEU A 39 10.41 5.29 -2.25
N SER A 40 9.68 4.92 -3.29
CA SER A 40 10.24 4.38 -4.52
C SER A 40 9.66 5.07 -5.74
N VAL A 41 10.49 5.09 -6.78
CA VAL A 41 10.01 5.21 -8.16
C VAL A 41 9.90 3.78 -8.71
N ARG A 42 8.72 3.40 -9.20
CA ARG A 42 8.42 2.03 -9.63
C ARG A 42 8.58 1.91 -11.14
N TYR A 43 9.10 0.77 -11.59
CA TYR A 43 9.28 0.51 -13.02
C TYR A 43 9.09 -0.98 -13.33
N PRO A 44 8.65 -1.35 -14.53
CA PRO A 44 8.59 -2.73 -14.96
C PRO A 44 9.95 -3.41 -14.83
N SER A 45 10.04 -4.50 -14.06
CA SER A 45 11.26 -5.28 -14.02
C SER A 45 11.55 -5.87 -15.40
N HIS A 46 12.79 -5.77 -15.87
CA HIS A 46 13.24 -6.45 -17.09
C HIS A 46 13.22 -7.98 -16.94
N LYS A 47 13.42 -8.46 -15.71
CA LYS A 47 13.56 -9.89 -15.40
C LYS A 47 12.23 -10.54 -15.04
N PHE A 48 11.42 -9.87 -14.22
CA PHE A 48 10.19 -10.45 -13.66
C PHE A 48 8.93 -9.74 -14.19
N MET A 49 7.80 -10.42 -14.27
CA MET A 49 6.51 -9.81 -14.65
C MET A 49 5.89 -9.04 -13.48
N LYS A 50 6.66 -8.13 -12.88
CA LYS A 50 6.24 -7.28 -11.76
C LYS A 50 6.94 -5.95 -11.78
N MET A 51 6.40 -4.98 -11.06
CA MET A 51 7.07 -3.72 -10.78
C MET A 51 8.28 -3.95 -9.87
N GLN A 52 9.31 -3.15 -10.08
CA GLN A 52 10.51 -3.10 -9.28
C GLN A 52 10.62 -1.71 -8.65
N ASP A 53 10.85 -1.68 -7.35
CA ASP A 53 11.02 -0.45 -6.58
C ASP A 53 12.46 0.03 -6.59
N ASN A 54 12.67 1.25 -7.09
CA ASN A 54 13.91 2.00 -6.87
C ASN A 54 13.80 2.79 -5.57
N TRP A 55 14.12 2.14 -4.45
CA TRP A 55 14.03 2.72 -3.12
C TRP A 55 14.95 3.94 -2.91
N LEU A 56 14.40 4.93 -2.22
CA LEU A 56 15.01 6.19 -1.83
C LEU A 56 14.69 6.41 -0.34
N HIS A 57 15.62 7.01 0.42
CA HIS A 57 15.22 7.61 1.70
C HIS A 57 14.12 8.63 1.45
N GLU A 58 13.23 8.81 2.43
CA GLU A 58 12.18 9.81 2.41
C GLU A 58 12.71 11.19 1.97
N ARG A 59 13.70 11.73 2.68
CA ARG A 59 14.36 13.01 2.34
C ARG A 59 14.95 13.05 0.93
N CYS A 60 15.47 11.93 0.44
CA CYS A 60 16.10 11.85 -0.88
C CYS A 60 15.07 11.83 -2.00
N PHE A 61 13.92 11.22 -1.77
CA PHE A 61 12.80 11.23 -2.72
C PHE A 61 12.35 12.67 -2.98
N TRP A 62 12.24 13.50 -1.95
CA TRP A 62 11.86 14.92 -2.10
C TRP A 62 12.86 15.78 -2.85
N LYS A 63 14.15 15.46 -2.78
CA LYS A 63 15.20 16.21 -3.49
C LYS A 63 15.39 15.79 -4.95
N SER A 64 15.01 14.58 -5.32
CA SER A 64 15.49 13.95 -6.56
C SER A 64 14.42 13.61 -7.58
N VAL A 65 13.15 13.50 -7.17
CA VAL A 65 12.09 12.98 -8.03
C VAL A 65 11.31 14.11 -8.69
N ARG A 66 10.98 13.99 -9.99
CA ARG A 66 9.91 14.79 -10.63
C ARG A 66 8.54 14.29 -10.13
N LYS A 67 7.74 15.17 -9.55
CA LYS A 67 6.58 14.85 -8.68
C LYS A 67 5.26 15.44 -9.20
N ASP A 68 5.23 15.77 -10.48
CA ASP A 68 4.09 16.27 -11.24
C ASP A 68 2.86 15.35 -11.14
N GLU A 69 3.09 14.04 -11.06
CA GLU A 69 2.01 13.04 -10.95
C GLU A 69 1.86 12.47 -9.53
N LEU A 70 2.53 13.05 -8.51
CA LEU A 70 2.53 12.50 -7.16
C LEU A 70 1.26 12.91 -6.40
N SER A 71 0.43 11.92 -6.08
CA SER A 71 -0.70 12.03 -5.15
C SER A 71 -0.85 10.76 -4.32
N GLU A 72 -1.68 10.78 -3.27
CA GLU A 72 -1.97 9.61 -2.44
C GLU A 72 -2.40 8.37 -3.26
N ALA A 73 -3.27 8.54 -4.25
CA ALA A 73 -3.76 7.46 -5.12
C ALA A 73 -2.71 6.91 -6.11
N THR A 74 -1.56 7.59 -6.25
CA THR A 74 -0.48 7.18 -7.18
C THR A 74 0.67 6.46 -6.46
N ILE A 75 0.56 6.27 -5.15
CA ILE A 75 1.58 5.67 -4.31
C ILE A 75 1.12 4.30 -3.83
N TYR A 76 1.71 3.25 -4.38
CA TYR A 76 1.50 1.89 -3.91
C TYR A 76 1.89 1.73 -2.44
N GLY A 77 1.02 1.14 -1.64
CA GLY A 77 1.26 0.85 -0.23
C GLY A 77 1.00 2.02 0.73
N PHE A 78 0.49 3.15 0.25
CA PHE A 78 0.24 4.34 1.09
C PHE A 78 -0.67 4.04 2.29
N GLU A 79 -1.75 3.32 2.05
CA GLU A 79 -2.74 2.94 3.06
C GLU A 79 -2.26 1.88 4.07
N ALA A 80 -1.08 1.29 3.85
CA ALA A 80 -0.45 0.38 4.82
C ALA A 80 0.38 1.11 5.89
N LEU A 81 0.63 2.41 5.71
CA LEU A 81 1.41 3.22 6.65
C LEU A 81 0.62 3.57 7.91
N GLU A 82 1.33 3.84 9.01
CA GLU A 82 0.72 4.44 10.19
C GLU A 82 0.13 5.81 9.85
N TRP A 83 -0.93 6.19 10.57
CA TRP A 83 -1.71 7.40 10.27
C TRP A 83 -0.85 8.67 10.25
N GLU A 84 0.07 8.80 11.20
CA GLU A 84 0.96 9.95 11.35
C GLU A 84 1.87 10.12 10.12
N ASP A 85 2.41 9.01 9.59
CA ASP A 85 3.23 9.04 8.38
C ASP A 85 2.39 9.33 7.13
N GLN A 86 1.15 8.84 7.07
CA GLN A 86 0.23 9.22 5.99
C GLN A 86 -0.04 10.74 6.01
N GLN A 87 -0.29 11.34 7.18
CA GLN A 87 -0.52 12.79 7.30
C GLN A 87 0.72 13.59 6.87
N MET A 88 1.90 13.20 7.34
CA MET A 88 3.16 13.84 6.96
C MET A 88 3.38 13.79 5.44
N LEU A 89 3.11 12.65 4.79
CA LEU A 89 3.23 12.54 3.34
C LEU A 89 2.15 13.34 2.60
N ARG A 90 0.90 13.38 3.09
CA ARG A 90 -0.17 14.23 2.53
C ARG A 90 0.25 15.70 2.53
N GLU A 91 0.79 16.19 3.63
CA GLU A 91 1.31 17.56 3.72
C GLU A 91 2.41 17.82 2.69
N LYS A 92 3.38 16.91 2.55
CA LYS A 92 4.46 17.05 1.56
C LYS A 92 3.95 16.99 0.12
N ILE A 93 2.95 16.17 -0.17
CA ILE A 93 2.28 16.13 -1.49
C ILE A 93 1.63 17.49 -1.79
N ILE A 94 0.88 18.05 -0.84
CA ILE A 94 0.23 19.36 -1.00
C ILE A 94 1.27 20.48 -1.24
N LEU A 95 2.37 20.46 -0.49
CA LEU A 95 3.45 21.44 -0.69
C LEU A 95 4.06 21.32 -2.08
N ASN A 96 4.28 20.10 -2.56
CA ASN A 96 4.78 19.83 -3.89
C ASN A 96 3.82 20.31 -4.99
N GLU A 97 2.52 20.06 -4.88
CA GLU A 97 1.52 20.59 -5.83
C GLU A 97 1.55 22.12 -5.88
N LYS A 98 1.73 22.78 -4.73
CA LYS A 98 1.87 24.25 -4.67
C LYS A 98 3.15 24.75 -5.33
N GLU A 99 4.26 24.02 -5.20
CA GLU A 99 5.52 24.37 -5.87
C GLU A 99 5.40 24.24 -7.40
N ILE A 100 4.80 23.15 -7.90
CA ILE A 100 4.56 22.95 -9.33
C ILE A 100 3.70 24.09 -9.92
N LYS A 101 2.60 24.46 -9.24
CA LYS A 101 1.72 25.55 -9.71
C LYS A 101 2.39 26.93 -9.70
N LYS A 102 3.37 27.17 -8.82
CA LYS A 102 4.14 28.42 -8.80
C LYS A 102 5.08 28.53 -10.00
N ASP A 103 5.64 27.41 -10.45
CA ASP A 103 6.52 27.36 -11.62
C ASP A 103 5.73 27.51 -12.96
N GLU A 104 4.40 27.38 -12.95
CA GLU A 104 3.51 27.41 -14.13
C GLU A 104 2.76 28.75 -14.38
N GLU A 105 2.95 29.80 -13.56
CA GLU A 105 2.23 31.10 -13.63
C GLU A 105 0.69 30.99 -13.84
N LEU A 106 -0.08 30.75 -12.77
CA LEU A 106 -1.54 30.98 -12.74
C LEU A 106 -1.99 31.64 -11.41
N ASN A 107 -3.05 32.46 -11.48
CA ASN A 107 -3.49 33.43 -10.48
C ASN A 107 -3.89 32.83 -9.11
N ASP A 108 -3.65 33.58 -8.02
CA ASP A 108 -3.94 33.25 -6.61
C ASP A 108 -5.39 32.83 -6.28
N ALA A 109 -6.34 33.05 -7.20
CA ALA A 109 -7.75 32.70 -7.00
C ALA A 109 -8.03 31.19 -7.13
N ASP A 110 -7.23 30.45 -7.91
CA ASP A 110 -7.49 29.03 -8.24
C ASP A 110 -6.95 28.05 -7.17
N VAL A 111 -6.28 28.55 -6.13
CA VAL A 111 -5.69 27.73 -5.05
C VAL A 111 -6.72 27.34 -3.99
N LYS A 112 -7.86 28.04 -3.90
CA LYS A 112 -8.88 27.80 -2.87
C LYS A 112 -9.78 26.59 -3.13
N ASP A 113 -9.80 26.08 -4.36
CA ASP A 113 -10.68 24.99 -4.80
C ASP A 113 -9.91 23.69 -5.11
N ILE A 114 -8.70 23.51 -4.58
CA ILE A 114 -8.09 22.17 -4.56
C ILE A 114 -8.87 21.37 -3.51
N PRO A 115 -9.48 20.22 -3.85
CA PRO A 115 -10.10 19.35 -2.85
C PRO A 115 -8.98 18.72 -2.01
N LEU A 116 -8.47 19.51 -1.05
CA LEU A 116 -7.61 19.02 0.01
C LEU A 116 -8.47 18.08 0.84
N VAL A 117 -8.18 16.79 0.68
CA VAL A 117 -8.64 15.72 1.56
C VAL A 117 -10.15 15.49 1.49
N SER A 118 -10.52 14.21 1.55
CA SER A 118 -11.90 13.79 1.72
C SER A 118 -12.56 14.60 2.84
N SER A 119 -13.77 15.10 2.62
CA SER A 119 -14.57 15.82 3.61
C SER A 119 -14.54 15.15 5.00
N GLY A 120 -14.70 15.93 6.08
CA GLY A 120 -14.33 15.50 7.44
C GLY A 120 -14.84 14.14 7.94
N LYS A 121 -15.97 13.61 7.42
CA LYS A 121 -16.45 12.26 7.78
C LYS A 121 -15.63 11.14 7.17
N ASP A 122 -15.26 11.28 5.91
CA ASP A 122 -14.49 10.27 5.18
C ASP A 122 -13.07 10.17 5.73
N LEU A 123 -12.50 11.31 6.14
CA LEU A 123 -11.18 11.37 6.75
C LEU A 123 -11.15 10.68 8.12
N GLU A 124 -12.18 10.88 8.94
CA GLU A 124 -12.27 10.24 10.24
C GLU A 124 -12.43 8.72 10.09
N ALA A 125 -13.23 8.26 9.13
CA ALA A 125 -13.36 6.82 8.83
C ALA A 125 -12.02 6.20 8.37
N LEU A 126 -11.26 6.90 7.52
CA LEU A 126 -9.91 6.48 7.10
C LEU A 126 -8.93 6.41 8.26
N LYS A 127 -8.97 7.39 9.16
CA LYS A 127 -8.16 7.42 10.37
C LYS A 127 -8.50 6.26 11.31
N GLU A 128 -9.79 6.06 11.58
CA GLU A 128 -10.30 5.00 12.44
C GLU A 128 -9.86 3.62 11.91
N GLN A 129 -10.04 3.39 10.61
CA GLN A 129 -9.61 2.19 9.91
C GLN A 129 -8.10 1.96 10.02
N THR A 130 -7.29 2.98 9.73
CA THR A 130 -5.83 2.87 9.74
C THR A 130 -5.35 2.48 11.14
N LYS A 131 -5.87 3.15 12.17
CA LYS A 131 -5.55 2.85 13.57
C LYS A 131 -5.92 1.42 13.95
N MET A 132 -7.13 0.98 13.61
CA MET A 132 -7.57 -0.40 13.87
C MET A 132 -6.66 -1.44 13.22
N LEU A 133 -6.31 -1.25 11.95
CA LEU A 133 -5.39 -2.16 11.26
C LEU A 133 -4.02 -2.21 11.94
N SER A 134 -3.45 -1.05 12.27
CA SER A 134 -2.17 -0.95 12.97
C SER A 134 -2.18 -1.58 14.35
N GLU A 135 -3.25 -1.39 15.13
CA GLU A 135 -3.44 -2.01 16.44
C GLU A 135 -3.50 -3.54 16.32
N ILE A 136 -4.33 -4.07 15.42
CA ILE A 136 -4.42 -5.52 15.19
C ILE A 136 -3.08 -6.10 14.73
N LYS A 137 -2.36 -5.43 13.81
CA LYS A 137 -1.03 -5.86 13.37
C LYS A 137 -0.03 -5.94 14.52
N LYS A 138 -0.05 -4.96 15.43
CA LYS A 138 0.81 -4.94 16.63
C LYS A 138 0.46 -6.10 17.57
N GLU A 139 -0.82 -6.30 17.85
CA GLU A 139 -1.29 -7.42 18.67
C GLU A 139 -0.86 -8.77 18.07
N LEU A 140 -1.12 -9.00 16.78
CA LEU A 140 -0.72 -10.23 16.09
C LEU A 140 0.81 -10.48 16.16
N ALA A 141 1.60 -9.41 16.08
CA ALA A 141 3.06 -9.51 16.20
C ALA A 141 3.50 -9.89 17.63
N GLU A 142 2.75 -9.50 18.67
CA GLU A 142 3.03 -9.86 20.07
C GLU A 142 2.77 -11.34 20.35
N PHE A 143 1.78 -11.94 19.69
CA PHE A 143 1.52 -13.39 19.76
C PHE A 143 2.64 -14.24 19.13
N LYS A 144 3.53 -13.63 18.32
CA LYS A 144 4.69 -14.28 17.69
C LYS A 144 4.32 -15.58 16.94
N LEU A 145 3.19 -15.54 16.25
CA LEU A 145 2.69 -16.67 15.46
C LEU A 145 3.72 -17.10 14.41
N LYS A 146 3.92 -18.41 14.29
CA LYS A 146 4.72 -19.03 13.24
C LYS A 146 3.92 -19.05 11.94
N LEU A 147 4.64 -19.23 10.83
CA LEU A 147 4.04 -19.29 9.49
C LEU A 147 2.88 -20.31 9.42
N LYS A 148 3.10 -21.54 9.92
CA LYS A 148 2.08 -22.60 9.91
C LYS A 148 0.85 -22.27 10.74
N GLU A 149 1.03 -21.57 11.86
CA GLU A 149 -0.07 -21.19 12.74
C GLU A 149 -0.96 -20.13 12.06
N LEU A 150 -0.34 -19.17 11.36
CA LEU A 150 -1.06 -18.20 10.51
C LEU A 150 -1.80 -18.90 9.37
N GLU A 151 -1.14 -19.84 8.69
CA GLU A 151 -1.76 -20.64 7.62
C GLU A 151 -2.99 -21.40 8.12
N GLU A 152 -2.89 -22.06 9.29
CA GLU A 152 -3.99 -22.81 9.89
C GLU A 152 -5.20 -21.91 10.19
N ILE A 153 -4.97 -20.74 10.81
CA ILE A 153 -6.04 -19.77 11.13
C ILE A 153 -6.72 -19.28 9.85
N ILE A 154 -5.95 -18.91 8.83
CA ILE A 154 -6.48 -18.39 7.57
C ILE A 154 -7.25 -19.49 6.81
N ASN A 155 -6.68 -20.69 6.69
CA ASN A 155 -7.30 -21.80 5.96
C ASN A 155 -8.57 -22.32 6.63
N ALA A 156 -8.67 -22.27 7.97
CA ALA A 156 -9.89 -22.61 8.71
C ALA A 156 -11.12 -21.75 8.32
N ASN A 157 -10.89 -20.66 7.59
CA ASN A 157 -11.92 -19.74 7.12
C ASN A 157 -12.30 -19.92 5.64
N ASP A 158 -11.86 -21.01 5.00
CA ASP A 158 -11.97 -21.26 3.55
C ASP A 158 -11.26 -20.20 2.70
N TYR A 159 -10.24 -19.55 3.27
CA TYR A 159 -9.47 -18.49 2.64
C TYR A 159 -8.10 -19.04 2.23
N TYR A 160 -7.65 -18.69 1.02
CA TYR A 160 -6.40 -19.22 0.45
C TYR A 160 -5.18 -18.46 0.96
N VAL A 161 -4.06 -19.17 1.14
CA VAL A 161 -2.74 -18.62 1.45
C VAL A 161 -1.84 -18.83 0.24
N ARG A 162 -1.16 -17.76 -0.21
CA ARG A 162 -0.23 -17.88 -1.34
C ARG A 162 1.07 -18.54 -0.89
N ALA A 163 1.62 -19.41 -1.74
CA ALA A 163 2.80 -20.20 -1.39
C ALA A 163 4.10 -19.37 -1.23
N ASP A 164 4.15 -18.14 -1.79
CA ASP A 164 5.30 -17.23 -1.70
C ASP A 164 5.20 -16.22 -0.54
N GLU A 165 4.12 -16.26 0.24
CA GLU A 165 3.89 -15.35 1.38
C GLU A 165 4.59 -15.84 2.65
N GLY A 166 5.20 -14.89 3.36
CA GLY A 166 5.85 -15.14 4.64
C GLY A 166 4.99 -14.70 5.82
N VAL A 167 5.58 -14.81 7.03
CA VAL A 167 4.92 -14.41 8.29
C VAL A 167 4.40 -12.97 8.23
N PHE A 168 5.14 -12.05 7.62
CA PHE A 168 4.71 -10.66 7.52
C PHE A 168 3.45 -10.53 6.65
N GLU A 169 3.48 -11.10 5.45
CA GLU A 169 2.36 -11.03 4.49
C GLU A 169 1.10 -11.70 5.06
N LEU A 170 1.24 -12.86 5.73
CA LEU A 170 0.11 -13.53 6.37
C LEU A 170 -0.43 -12.78 7.59
N THR A 171 0.41 -12.09 8.35
CA THR A 171 -0.04 -11.22 9.44
C THR A 171 -0.84 -10.03 8.91
N GLU A 172 -0.37 -9.39 7.83
CA GLU A 172 -1.11 -8.31 7.15
C GLU A 172 -2.47 -8.81 6.64
N GLN A 173 -2.49 -10.00 6.02
CA GLN A 173 -3.70 -10.63 5.53
C GLN A 173 -4.66 -10.97 6.67
N LEU A 174 -4.17 -11.59 7.75
CA LEU A 174 -5.00 -11.93 8.90
C LEU A 174 -5.59 -10.68 9.57
N ALA A 175 -4.80 -9.59 9.68
CA ALA A 175 -5.29 -8.30 10.17
C ALA A 175 -6.44 -7.77 9.31
N ASP A 176 -6.34 -7.86 7.97
CA ASP A 176 -7.44 -7.49 7.07
C ASP A 176 -8.71 -8.32 7.32
N LEU A 177 -8.55 -9.64 7.46
CA LEU A 177 -9.68 -10.55 7.71
C LEU A 177 -10.33 -10.31 9.07
N ILE A 178 -9.57 -9.94 10.10
CA ILE A 178 -10.09 -9.57 11.43
C ILE A 178 -10.89 -8.27 11.35
N VAL A 179 -10.29 -7.24 10.75
CA VAL A 179 -10.89 -5.89 10.72
C VAL A 179 -12.12 -5.86 9.83
N PHE A 180 -12.05 -6.40 8.61
CA PHE A 180 -13.14 -6.26 7.63
C PHE A 180 -13.97 -7.54 7.46
N GLY A 181 -13.45 -8.70 7.85
CA GLY A 181 -14.10 -9.99 7.65
C GLY A 181 -13.60 -10.70 6.38
N VAL A 182 -13.96 -11.97 6.28
CA VAL A 182 -13.51 -12.88 5.22
C VAL A 182 -14.33 -12.67 3.95
N PRO A 183 -13.70 -12.24 2.84
CA PRO A 183 -14.37 -12.17 1.53
C PRO A 183 -15.01 -13.50 1.14
N SER A 184 -16.24 -13.43 0.63
CA SER A 184 -16.89 -14.58 0.00
C SER A 184 -16.13 -15.02 -1.26
N LYS A 185 -16.33 -16.27 -1.69
CA LYS A 185 -15.76 -16.75 -2.95
C LYS A 185 -16.17 -15.85 -4.11
N CYS A 186 -15.29 -15.75 -5.10
CA CYS A 186 -15.43 -14.86 -6.24
C CYS A 186 -16.79 -15.01 -6.92
N GLN A 187 -17.53 -13.92 -7.06
CA GLN A 187 -18.86 -13.97 -7.68
C GLN A 187 -18.81 -14.26 -9.19
N LYS A 188 -17.64 -14.07 -9.84
CA LYS A 188 -17.42 -14.32 -11.27
C LYS A 188 -16.98 -15.75 -11.56
N CYS A 189 -15.90 -16.25 -10.95
CA CYS A 189 -15.42 -17.62 -11.18
C CYS A 189 -15.92 -18.65 -10.16
N LYS A 190 -16.69 -18.22 -9.14
CA LYS A 190 -17.30 -19.04 -8.07
C LYS A 190 -16.33 -19.76 -7.12
N GLU A 191 -15.06 -19.87 -7.47
CA GLU A 191 -14.07 -20.62 -6.68
C GLU A 191 -12.94 -19.74 -6.13
N GLY A 192 -12.51 -18.73 -6.89
CA GLY A 192 -11.35 -17.92 -6.56
C GLY A 192 -11.50 -17.12 -5.28
N THR A 193 -10.38 -16.92 -4.59
CA THR A 193 -10.26 -16.01 -3.44
C THR A 193 -10.01 -14.59 -3.93
N LEU A 194 -10.54 -13.57 -3.23
CA LEU A 194 -10.26 -12.17 -3.53
C LEU A 194 -9.28 -11.63 -2.50
N PHE A 195 -8.16 -11.09 -2.97
CA PHE A 195 -7.13 -10.50 -2.13
C PHE A 195 -7.11 -8.99 -2.29
N TYR A 196 -6.75 -8.28 -1.22
CA TYR A 196 -6.59 -6.84 -1.30
C TYR A 196 -5.40 -6.47 -2.20
N ASP A 197 -5.66 -5.61 -3.19
CA ASP A 197 -4.69 -5.12 -4.15
C ASP A 197 -4.50 -3.61 -3.96
N TYR A 198 -3.30 -3.22 -3.52
CA TYR A 198 -2.91 -1.82 -3.27
C TYR A 198 -2.82 -0.96 -4.54
N THR A 199 -2.80 -1.58 -5.73
CA THR A 199 -2.73 -0.88 -7.01
C THR A 199 -4.13 -0.47 -7.47
N GLU A 200 -5.09 -1.39 -7.34
CA GLU A 200 -6.50 -1.14 -7.71
C GLU A 200 -7.32 -0.53 -6.55
N HIS A 201 -6.72 -0.45 -5.35
CA HIS A 201 -7.41 -0.14 -4.11
C HIS A 201 -8.67 -1.00 -3.93
N ALA A 202 -8.59 -2.28 -4.26
CA ALA A 202 -9.77 -3.15 -4.31
C ALA A 202 -9.41 -4.60 -4.04
N TYR A 203 -10.41 -5.43 -3.78
CA TYR A 203 -10.22 -6.87 -3.65
C TYR A 203 -10.28 -7.52 -5.02
N LYS A 204 -9.16 -8.10 -5.44
CA LYS A 204 -8.97 -8.69 -6.75
C LYS A 204 -8.96 -10.21 -6.68
N CYS A 205 -9.72 -10.84 -7.57
CA CYS A 205 -9.66 -12.27 -7.77
C CYS A 205 -8.59 -12.63 -8.80
N GLU A 206 -7.57 -13.33 -8.35
CA GLU A 206 -6.51 -13.87 -9.21
C GLU A 206 -7.01 -15.04 -10.06
N GLY A 207 -8.02 -15.79 -9.58
CA GLY A 207 -8.61 -16.93 -10.25
C GLY A 207 -8.31 -18.22 -9.49
N THR A 208 -8.19 -19.31 -10.23
CA THR A 208 -7.69 -20.61 -9.75
C THR A 208 -6.42 -20.96 -10.53
N ASP A 209 -5.71 -22.01 -10.11
CA ASP A 209 -4.48 -22.48 -10.78
C ASP A 209 -4.66 -22.72 -12.29
N GLU A 210 -5.89 -23.03 -12.71
CA GLU A 210 -6.23 -23.31 -14.11
C GLU A 210 -6.65 -22.07 -14.91
N LYS A 211 -7.23 -21.06 -14.26
CA LYS A 211 -7.89 -19.95 -14.97
C LYS A 211 -7.83 -18.62 -14.22
N ALA A 212 -7.20 -17.63 -14.85
CA ALA A 212 -7.22 -16.24 -14.39
C ALA A 212 -8.64 -15.63 -14.45
N CYS A 213 -9.01 -14.85 -13.44
CA CYS A 213 -10.35 -14.25 -13.34
C CYS A 213 -10.38 -12.73 -13.59
N GLY A 214 -9.66 -11.95 -12.79
CA GLY A 214 -9.62 -10.49 -12.89
C GLY A 214 -10.92 -9.79 -12.47
N LEU A 215 -11.69 -10.37 -11.54
CA LEU A 215 -12.74 -9.61 -10.85
C LEU A 215 -12.06 -8.63 -9.90
N SER A 216 -12.55 -7.39 -9.83
CA SER A 216 -12.12 -6.38 -8.87
C SER A 216 -13.35 -5.78 -8.20
N ASP A 217 -13.35 -5.74 -6.87
CA ASP A 217 -14.46 -5.25 -6.04
C ASP A 217 -13.89 -4.53 -4.82
N PRO A 218 -14.11 -3.21 -4.64
CA PRO A 218 -13.63 -2.49 -3.46
C PRO A 218 -14.21 -3.05 -2.14
N ASN A 219 -15.46 -3.51 -2.14
CA ASN A 219 -16.13 -3.95 -0.92
C ASN A 219 -16.94 -5.21 -1.18
N PRO A 220 -16.26 -6.37 -1.37
CA PRO A 220 -16.95 -7.62 -1.65
C PRO A 220 -17.80 -8.03 -0.44
N LYS A 221 -18.78 -8.92 -0.69
CA LYS A 221 -19.57 -9.52 0.40
C LYS A 221 -18.66 -10.36 1.29
N ARG A 222 -18.83 -10.22 2.62
CA ARG A 222 -17.99 -10.88 3.63
C ARG A 222 -18.79 -11.68 4.65
N LYS A 223 -18.11 -12.63 5.27
CA LYS A 223 -18.54 -13.34 6.49
C LYS A 223 -17.59 -13.00 7.65
N PRO A 224 -18.04 -13.06 8.91
CA PRO A 224 -17.14 -12.95 10.06
C PRO A 224 -16.02 -13.99 10.02
N LEU A 225 -14.81 -13.60 10.45
CA LEU A 225 -13.71 -14.52 10.69
C LEU A 225 -14.07 -15.45 11.85
N LYS A 226 -13.85 -16.75 11.67
CA LYS A 226 -13.93 -17.77 12.70
C LYS A 226 -12.53 -18.02 13.25
N ILE A 227 -12.37 -17.89 14.56
CA ILE A 227 -11.12 -18.20 15.24
C ILE A 227 -11.18 -19.67 15.66
N PRO A 228 -10.17 -20.49 15.32
CA PRO A 228 -10.13 -21.88 15.79
C PRO A 228 -10.04 -21.97 17.32
N GLU A 229 -10.64 -22.99 17.93
CA GLU A 229 -10.82 -23.11 19.40
C GLU A 229 -9.50 -22.98 20.17
N ASN A 230 -8.43 -23.61 19.69
CA ASN A 230 -7.09 -23.57 20.28
C ASN A 230 -6.49 -22.15 20.36
N TRP A 231 -6.95 -21.22 19.51
CA TRP A 231 -6.50 -19.84 19.55
C TRP A 231 -7.40 -18.99 20.46
N VAL A 232 -8.71 -19.29 20.52
CA VAL A 232 -9.64 -18.62 21.44
C VAL A 232 -9.16 -18.78 22.89
N GLU A 233 -8.79 -19.99 23.31
CA GLU A 233 -8.33 -20.28 24.68
C GLU A 233 -7.03 -19.56 25.07
N ASN A 234 -6.24 -19.10 24.09
CA ASN A 234 -5.00 -18.37 24.32
C ASN A 234 -5.20 -16.85 24.47
N GLY A 235 -6.44 -16.37 24.68
CA GLY A 235 -6.72 -14.94 24.76
C GLY A 235 -6.80 -14.23 23.39
N PHE A 236 -6.69 -14.98 22.28
CA PHE A 236 -6.58 -14.40 20.95
C PHE A 236 -7.90 -13.75 20.51
N LEU A 237 -7.93 -12.42 20.49
CA LEU A 237 -9.09 -11.59 20.13
C LEU A 237 -10.36 -11.93 20.93
N GLU A 238 -10.20 -12.44 22.16
CA GLU A 238 -11.32 -12.78 23.04
C GLU A 238 -12.30 -11.61 23.17
N ASN A 239 -13.59 -11.91 23.09
CA ASN A 239 -14.70 -10.96 23.25
C ASN A 239 -14.74 -9.81 22.22
N ARG A 240 -14.00 -9.90 21.10
CA ARG A 240 -14.10 -8.90 20.03
C ARG A 240 -15.26 -9.18 19.09
N LYS A 241 -15.90 -8.10 18.64
CA LYS A 241 -16.89 -8.17 17.56
C LYS A 241 -16.17 -8.30 16.22
N LEU A 242 -16.43 -9.39 15.50
CA LEU A 242 -15.88 -9.64 14.17
C LEU A 242 -17.00 -9.64 13.11
N PRO A 243 -16.82 -8.97 11.95
CA PRO A 243 -15.73 -8.04 11.67
C PRO A 243 -15.84 -6.76 12.49
N MET A 244 -14.71 -6.08 12.73
CA MET A 244 -14.67 -4.83 13.49
C MET A 244 -15.29 -3.67 12.70
N LEU A 245 -15.04 -3.62 11.40
CA LEU A 245 -15.59 -2.68 10.44
C LEU A 245 -16.49 -3.38 9.41
N LYS A 246 -17.50 -2.66 8.91
CA LYS A 246 -18.44 -3.21 7.91
C LYS A 246 -17.88 -3.21 6.49
N ALA A 247 -17.01 -2.25 6.18
CA ALA A 247 -16.47 -2.00 4.85
C ALA A 247 -15.12 -1.29 4.97
N ARG A 248 -14.30 -1.42 3.93
CA ARG A 248 -13.06 -0.67 3.78
C ARG A 248 -13.37 0.72 3.22
N SER A 249 -12.77 1.72 3.83
CA SER A 249 -12.75 3.12 3.44
C SER A 249 -11.53 3.39 2.56
N TYR A 250 -11.68 4.30 1.60
CA TYR A 250 -10.70 4.61 0.56
C TYR A 250 -10.48 6.11 0.43
N PRO A 251 -9.25 6.55 0.10
CA PRO A 251 -8.99 7.96 -0.14
C PRO A 251 -9.68 8.46 -1.42
N PRO A 252 -9.88 9.78 -1.55
CA PRO A 252 -10.36 10.36 -2.81
C PRO A 252 -9.46 9.95 -3.97
N GLY A 253 -10.07 9.59 -5.10
CA GLY A 253 -9.32 9.21 -6.29
C GLY A 253 -8.85 7.76 -6.34
N ALA A 254 -9.04 6.95 -5.27
CA ALA A 254 -8.57 5.56 -5.21
C ALA A 254 -9.06 4.67 -6.37
N HIS A 255 -10.22 4.97 -6.95
CA HIS A 255 -10.79 4.22 -8.08
C HIS A 255 -10.83 5.01 -9.39
N VAL A 256 -10.15 6.15 -9.45
CA VAL A 256 -10.01 6.91 -10.70
C VAL A 256 -9.03 6.16 -11.58
N LYS A 257 -9.48 5.78 -12.78
CA LYS A 257 -8.61 5.10 -13.75
C LYS A 257 -7.57 6.10 -14.23
N MET A 258 -6.29 5.84 -13.95
CA MET A 258 -5.21 6.60 -14.58
C MET A 258 -5.18 6.25 -16.06
N ASP A 259 -5.41 7.25 -16.91
CA ASP A 259 -5.19 7.09 -18.34
C ASP A 259 -3.69 6.85 -18.57
N THR A 260 -3.40 5.72 -19.22
CA THR A 260 -2.11 5.19 -19.65
C THR A 260 -0.87 6.02 -19.24
N VAL A 261 -0.06 5.50 -18.31
CA VAL A 261 1.31 6.01 -18.09
C VAL A 261 2.11 5.73 -19.36
N THR A 262 2.12 6.67 -20.31
CA THR A 262 2.78 6.50 -21.61
C THR A 262 4.30 6.57 -21.49
N ASP A 263 4.81 7.23 -20.44
CA ASP A 263 6.23 7.38 -20.16
C ASP A 263 6.62 6.74 -18.82
N TYR A 264 7.40 5.66 -18.88
CA TYR A 264 7.83 4.98 -17.66
C TYR A 264 8.81 5.85 -16.87
N PRO A 265 8.76 5.84 -15.51
CA PRO A 265 9.48 6.77 -14.64
C PRO A 265 11.02 6.77 -14.65
N ARG A 266 11.70 6.15 -15.61
CA ARG A 266 13.17 5.95 -15.58
C ARG A 266 13.94 7.26 -15.45
N ASP A 267 13.40 8.34 -15.99
CA ASP A 267 14.01 9.67 -15.96
C ASP A 267 13.53 10.53 -14.79
N ARG A 268 12.70 9.99 -13.88
CA ARG A 268 12.17 10.76 -12.74
C ARG A 268 13.20 11.00 -11.65
N ILE A 269 14.23 10.15 -11.47
CA ILE A 269 15.25 10.33 -10.43
C ILE A 269 16.43 11.16 -10.97
N ARG A 270 16.52 12.43 -10.58
CA ARG A 270 17.67 13.30 -10.81
C ARG A 270 18.83 12.86 -9.91
N ARG A 271 19.98 12.50 -10.50
CA ARG A 271 21.19 12.19 -9.73
C ARG A 271 21.80 13.48 -9.16
N PRO A 272 22.38 13.44 -7.95
CA PRO A 272 23.13 14.59 -7.46
C PRO A 272 24.30 14.88 -8.42
N THR A 273 24.55 16.16 -8.70
CA THR A 273 25.77 16.56 -9.42
C THR A 273 26.98 16.10 -8.60
N ARG A 274 28.05 15.64 -9.26
CA ARG A 274 29.23 14.99 -8.65
C ARG A 274 29.90 15.77 -7.51
N PHE A 275 29.55 17.04 -7.28
CA PHE A 275 30.13 17.92 -6.27
C PHE A 275 29.45 17.88 -4.88
N GLY A 276 28.33 17.16 -4.70
CA GLY A 276 27.57 17.15 -3.44
C GLY A 276 27.75 15.92 -2.53
N LYS A 277 28.80 15.11 -2.70
CA LYS A 277 28.98 13.84 -1.95
C LYS A 277 29.51 13.97 -0.52
N HIS A 278 29.84 15.18 -0.05
CA HIS A 278 30.30 15.41 1.33
C HIS A 278 29.64 16.63 1.93
N LEU A 279 28.44 16.44 2.50
CA LEU A 279 28.03 17.21 3.68
C LEU A 279 27.51 16.18 4.67
N GLU A 280 28.43 15.75 5.51
CA GLU A 280 28.17 14.98 6.72
C GLU A 280 27.22 15.78 7.62
N ASP A 281 26.26 15.07 8.20
CA ASP A 281 25.46 15.54 9.32
C ASP A 281 26.44 15.90 10.47
N LYS A 282 26.64 17.20 10.69
CA LYS A 282 27.19 17.79 11.91
C LYS A 282 26.13 18.71 12.49
N ASP A 283 25.37 18.19 13.43
CA ASP A 283 25.30 18.65 14.84
C ASP A 283 24.10 18.00 15.54
#